data_AF-A0A382R9Y8-F1
#
_entry.id   AF-A0A382R9Y8-F1
#
_cell.length_a   1.000
_cell.length_b   1.000
_cell.length_c   1.000
_cell.angle_alpha   90.00
_cell.angle_beta   90.00
_cell.angle_gamma   90.00
#
_symmetry.space_group_name_H-M   'P 1'
#
loop_
_entity.id
_entity.type
_entity.pdbx_description
1 polymer ?
#
loop_
_entity_poly.entity_id
_entity_poly.type
_entity_poly.pdbx_seq_one_letter_code
_entity_poly.pdbx_strand_id
1 'polypeptide(L)'
;MGLESGTYIDSLVATNPVGSDNRNQGDDHLRLIKNTVKASFPDVDEAVVTIHNGSSAPTNKQTGTVWRDTSASLWKFWNGSGWITLPFAFNTSNSVDINAGTIDGVTAGTNSAVTELQVDNINVNGNAIISSDTDGDITITP
;
A
#
# COMPACT_ATOMS: atom_id res chain seq x y z
N MET A 1 40.75 2.48 -16.66
CA MET A 1 39.29 2.54 -16.87
C MET A 1 38.82 3.98 -16.88
N GLY A 2 37.84 4.28 -17.73
CA GLY A 2 36.94 5.39 -17.42
C GLY A 2 36.11 4.95 -16.22
N LEU A 3 36.29 5.62 -15.08
CA LEU A 3 35.48 5.35 -13.89
C LEU A 3 34.03 5.56 -14.29
N GLU A 4 33.22 4.49 -14.21
CA GLU A 4 31.78 4.65 -14.36
C GLU A 4 31.28 5.55 -13.22
N SER A 5 30.22 6.32 -13.47
CA SER A 5 29.69 7.26 -12.50
C SER A 5 28.17 7.25 -12.60
N GLY A 6 27.52 7.26 -11.45
CA GLY A 6 26.07 7.17 -11.35
C GLY A 6 25.61 7.64 -9.98
N THR A 7 24.39 8.14 -9.92
CA THR A 7 23.75 8.58 -8.67
C THR A 7 22.88 7.47 -8.09
N TYR A 8 22.22 6.69 -8.95
CA TYR A 8 21.27 5.65 -8.58
C TYR A 8 21.64 4.31 -9.24
N ILE A 9 21.03 3.22 -8.78
CA ILE A 9 21.27 1.84 -9.28
C ILE A 9 21.01 1.68 -10.79
N ASP A 10 20.04 2.42 -11.34
CA ASP A 10 19.73 2.42 -12.78
C ASP A 10 20.84 3.02 -13.65
N SER A 11 21.76 3.75 -13.03
CA SER A 11 22.92 4.38 -13.66
C SER A 11 24.13 3.42 -13.77
N LEU A 12 24.07 2.24 -13.15
CA LEU A 12 25.15 1.25 -13.18
C LEU A 12 25.16 0.48 -14.51
N VAL A 13 26.35 0.28 -15.07
CA VAL A 13 26.51 -0.41 -16.35
C VAL A 13 26.79 -1.89 -16.09
N ALA A 14 25.81 -2.76 -16.34
CA ALA A 14 25.89 -4.20 -16.00
C ALA A 14 27.01 -4.99 -16.72
N THR A 15 27.69 -4.42 -17.72
CA THR A 15 28.87 -5.01 -18.37
C THR A 15 30.19 -4.65 -17.68
N ASN A 16 30.18 -3.81 -16.65
CA ASN A 16 31.34 -3.45 -15.84
C ASN A 16 31.41 -4.26 -14.54
N PRO A 17 32.60 -4.47 -13.96
CA PRO A 17 33.92 -4.19 -14.56
C PRO A 17 34.21 -5.16 -15.72
N VAL A 18 34.98 -4.69 -16.70
CA VAL A 18 35.41 -5.54 -17.83
C VAL A 18 36.73 -6.25 -17.50
N GLY A 19 37.00 -7.38 -18.15
CA GLY A 19 38.18 -8.21 -17.85
C GLY A 19 39.55 -7.55 -18.10
N SER A 20 39.58 -6.38 -18.73
CA SER A 20 40.79 -5.56 -18.94
C SER A 20 41.13 -4.63 -17.77
N ASP A 21 40.30 -4.60 -16.73
CA ASP A 21 40.41 -3.60 -15.67
C ASP A 21 41.55 -3.90 -14.71
N ASN A 22 42.27 -2.86 -14.30
CA ASN A 22 43.36 -3.06 -13.34
C ASN A 22 42.76 -3.47 -12.00
N ARG A 23 43.36 -4.46 -11.33
CA ARG A 23 42.86 -4.95 -10.01
C ARG A 23 42.74 -3.84 -8.95
N ASN A 24 43.55 -2.77 -9.05
CA ASN A 24 43.49 -1.62 -8.15
C ASN A 24 42.27 -0.69 -8.39
N GLN A 25 41.53 -0.84 -9.48
CA GLN A 25 40.29 -0.10 -9.76
C GLN A 25 39.07 -0.77 -9.11
N GLY A 26 39.18 -2.02 -8.65
CA GLY A 26 38.07 -2.76 -8.02
C GLY A 26 37.48 -2.06 -6.79
N ASP A 27 38.32 -1.41 -5.98
CA ASP A 27 37.87 -0.63 -4.80
C ASP A 27 37.03 0.60 -5.19
N ASP A 28 37.27 1.18 -6.37
CA ASP A 28 36.50 2.32 -6.87
C ASP A 28 35.13 1.89 -7.37
N HIS A 29 35.04 0.77 -8.11
CA HIS A 29 33.75 0.15 -8.46
C HIS A 29 32.94 -0.23 -7.21
N LEU A 30 33.59 -0.85 -6.20
CA LEU A 30 32.94 -1.18 -4.93
C LEU A 30 32.47 0.07 -4.17
N ARG A 31 33.20 1.18 -4.22
CA ARG A 31 32.80 2.45 -3.59
C ARG A 31 31.63 3.10 -4.33
N LEU A 32 31.63 3.05 -5.67
CA LEU A 32 30.50 3.53 -6.46
C LEU A 32 29.24 2.72 -6.17
N ILE A 33 29.30 1.38 -6.22
CA ILE A 33 28.16 0.50 -5.92
C ILE A 33 27.59 0.82 -4.53
N LYS A 34 28.45 1.02 -3.52
CA LYS A 34 28.01 1.44 -2.18
C LYS A 34 27.31 2.82 -2.19
N ASN A 35 27.85 3.79 -2.92
CA ASN A 35 27.27 5.13 -3.03
C ASN A 35 25.92 5.11 -3.75
N THR A 36 25.81 4.42 -4.89
CA THR A 36 24.55 4.30 -5.66
C THR A 36 23.49 3.53 -4.91
N VAL A 37 23.84 2.45 -4.19
CA VAL A 37 22.91 1.74 -3.30
C VAL A 37 22.39 2.68 -2.21
N LYS A 38 23.27 3.39 -1.51
CA LYS A 38 22.86 4.34 -0.44
C LYS A 38 22.03 5.52 -0.95
N ALA A 39 22.25 5.96 -2.19
CA ALA A 39 21.50 7.06 -2.79
C ALA A 39 20.16 6.60 -3.41
N SER A 40 20.07 5.38 -3.94
CA SER A 40 18.79 4.78 -4.40
C SER A 40 17.87 4.37 -3.26
N PHE A 41 18.43 4.11 -2.08
CA PHE A 41 17.70 3.66 -0.90
C PHE A 41 18.03 4.57 0.31
N PRO A 42 17.74 5.88 0.25
CA PRO A 42 18.17 6.84 1.28
C PRO A 42 17.46 6.62 2.63
N ASP A 43 16.23 6.11 2.59
CA ASP A 43 15.37 5.83 3.76
C ASP A 43 15.42 4.33 4.17
N VAL A 44 16.44 3.60 3.74
CA VAL A 44 16.66 2.18 4.08
C VAL A 44 17.85 2.09 5.03
N ASP A 45 17.55 2.23 6.32
CA ASP A 45 18.49 2.05 7.43
C ASP A 45 18.56 0.59 7.93
N GLU A 46 17.53 -0.21 7.62
CA GLU A 46 17.38 -1.63 7.96
C GLU A 46 17.10 -2.49 6.70
N ALA A 47 16.71 -3.75 6.88
CA ALA A 47 16.34 -4.63 5.76
C ALA A 47 15.14 -4.08 4.95
N VAL A 48 15.29 -3.95 3.64
CA VAL A 48 14.23 -3.52 2.70
C VAL A 48 13.00 -4.43 2.82
N VAL A 49 11.88 -3.89 3.30
CA VAL A 49 10.57 -4.56 3.25
C VAL A 49 9.64 -3.84 2.26
N THR A 50 10.02 -3.84 0.99
CA THR A 50 9.07 -3.58 -0.11
C THR A 50 8.00 -4.66 -0.08
N ILE A 51 6.74 -4.28 0.18
CA ILE A 51 5.52 -5.10 0.22
C ILE A 51 5.79 -6.59 0.50
N HIS A 52 5.83 -6.97 1.77
CA HIS A 52 5.96 -8.37 2.15
C HIS A 52 4.76 -9.14 1.60
N ASN A 53 4.99 -10.19 0.82
CA ASN A 53 3.94 -10.97 0.18
C ASN A 53 4.02 -12.43 0.62
N GLY A 54 3.11 -12.87 1.48
CA GLY A 54 3.12 -14.23 1.99
C GLY A 54 2.02 -14.54 2.99
N SER A 55 1.92 -15.83 3.33
CA SER A 55 0.89 -16.40 4.20
C SER A 55 1.07 -16.11 5.69
N SER A 56 2.24 -15.57 6.07
CA SER A 56 2.65 -15.26 7.43
C SER A 56 3.24 -13.86 7.49
N ALA A 57 3.01 -13.16 8.60
CA ALA A 57 3.52 -11.81 8.83
C ALA A 57 5.06 -11.77 8.80
N PRO A 58 5.67 -10.67 8.31
CA PRO A 58 7.12 -10.50 8.34
C PRO A 58 7.64 -10.44 9.78
N THR A 59 8.72 -11.18 10.05
CA THR A 59 9.39 -11.21 11.37
C THR A 59 10.00 -9.84 11.68
N ASN A 60 10.83 -9.34 10.75
CA ASN A 60 11.46 -8.03 10.80
C ASN A 60 10.56 -7.04 10.08
N LYS A 61 10.03 -6.06 10.81
CA LYS A 61 9.07 -5.06 10.32
C LYS A 61 9.33 -3.73 11.00
N GLN A 62 9.38 -2.66 10.22
CA GLN A 62 9.45 -1.27 10.66
C GLN A 62 8.09 -0.59 10.52
N THR A 63 7.86 0.53 11.19
CA THR A 63 6.67 1.37 10.97
C THR A 63 6.55 1.74 9.49
N GLY A 64 5.37 1.53 8.90
CA GLY A 64 5.16 1.67 7.45
C GLY A 64 5.36 0.39 6.64
N THR A 65 5.84 -0.71 7.24
CA THR A 65 5.91 -2.02 6.54
C THR A 65 4.54 -2.42 6.03
N VAL A 66 4.46 -2.74 4.74
CA VAL A 66 3.26 -3.24 4.07
C VAL A 66 3.31 -4.75 4.00
N TRP A 67 2.22 -5.42 4.36
CA TRP A 67 2.05 -6.87 4.21
C TRP A 67 0.80 -7.18 3.38
N ARG A 68 1.01 -7.92 2.29
CA ARG A 68 -0.01 -8.66 1.55
C ARG A 68 -0.14 -10.06 2.16
N ASP A 69 -1.18 -10.24 2.97
CA ASP A 69 -1.53 -11.50 3.62
C ASP A 69 -2.20 -12.44 2.63
N THR A 70 -1.44 -13.39 2.08
CA THR A 70 -1.96 -14.28 1.05
C THR A 70 -2.90 -15.37 1.58
N SER A 71 -2.98 -15.54 2.90
CA SER A 71 -3.90 -16.50 3.54
C SER A 71 -5.28 -15.89 3.71
N ALA A 72 -5.34 -14.65 4.24
CA ALA A 72 -6.58 -13.93 4.48
C ALA A 72 -7.03 -13.07 3.28
N SER A 73 -6.20 -12.94 2.25
CA SER A 73 -6.39 -12.06 1.08
C SER A 73 -6.38 -10.55 1.38
N LEU A 74 -5.76 -10.15 2.49
CA LEU A 74 -5.80 -8.78 3.03
C LEU A 74 -4.54 -7.98 2.74
N TRP A 75 -4.68 -6.65 2.70
CA TRP A 75 -3.57 -5.72 2.88
C TRP A 75 -3.49 -5.24 4.33
N LYS A 76 -2.27 -5.11 4.85
CA LYS A 76 -1.99 -4.70 6.23
C LYS A 76 -0.80 -3.72 6.28
N PHE A 77 -0.85 -2.74 7.18
CA PHE A 77 0.28 -1.84 7.49
C PHE A 77 0.70 -2.02 8.95
N TRP A 78 2.01 -2.03 9.21
CA TRP A 78 2.56 -2.01 10.57
C TRP A 78 2.67 -0.57 11.08
N ASN A 79 2.00 -0.24 12.18
CA ASN A 79 2.00 1.12 12.76
C ASN A 79 3.07 1.33 13.85
N GLY A 80 3.97 0.38 14.04
CA GLY A 80 4.95 0.36 15.14
C GLY A 80 4.56 -0.53 16.33
N SER A 81 3.26 -0.82 16.49
CA SER A 81 2.71 -1.60 17.62
C SER A 81 1.84 -2.79 17.18
N GLY A 82 1.09 -2.64 16.10
CA GLY A 82 0.19 -3.66 15.56
C GLY A 82 0.00 -3.56 14.04
N TRP A 83 -0.64 -4.59 13.49
CA TRP A 83 -1.08 -4.59 12.09
C TRP A 83 -2.45 -3.92 11.97
N ILE A 84 -2.50 -2.79 11.27
CA ILE A 84 -3.74 -2.20 10.78
C ILE A 84 -4.12 -2.94 9.51
N THR A 85 -5.32 -3.52 9.45
CA THR A 85 -5.87 -4.14 8.23
C THR A 85 -6.57 -3.06 7.40
N LEU A 86 -6.33 -3.06 6.09
CA LEU A 86 -6.95 -2.13 5.16
C LEU A 86 -8.32 -2.64 4.67
N PRO A 87 -9.25 -1.74 4.31
CA PRO A 87 -10.62 -2.08 3.88
C PRO A 87 -10.68 -2.58 2.43
N PHE A 88 -9.63 -3.21 1.93
CA PHE A 88 -9.59 -3.77 0.57
C PHE A 88 -8.75 -5.05 0.50
N ALA A 89 -9.26 -6.02 -0.24
CA ALA A 89 -8.57 -7.25 -0.61
C ALA A 89 -7.85 -7.10 -1.96
N PHE A 90 -6.83 -7.90 -2.23
CA PHE A 90 -6.08 -7.82 -3.50
C PHE A 90 -6.60 -8.73 -4.62
N ASN A 91 -7.60 -9.57 -4.34
CA ASN A 91 -8.12 -10.59 -5.26
C ASN A 91 -9.65 -10.55 -5.41
N THR A 92 -10.36 -9.75 -4.63
CA THR A 92 -11.82 -9.62 -4.68
C THR A 92 -12.24 -8.15 -4.73
N SER A 93 -12.67 -7.74 -5.92
CA SER A 93 -13.33 -6.47 -6.27
C SER A 93 -12.47 -5.20 -6.36
N ASN A 94 -12.83 -4.36 -7.33
CA ASN A 94 -12.32 -2.99 -7.52
C ASN A 94 -13.10 -1.96 -6.68
N SER A 95 -13.88 -2.42 -5.70
CA SER A 95 -14.69 -1.61 -4.78
C SER A 95 -14.15 -1.72 -3.36
N VAL A 96 -14.07 -0.60 -2.63
CA VAL A 96 -13.81 -0.63 -1.19
C VAL A 96 -15.02 -1.28 -0.51
N ASP A 97 -14.78 -2.42 0.13
CA ASP A 97 -15.83 -3.25 0.71
C ASP A 97 -15.77 -3.19 2.25
N ILE A 98 -16.80 -2.61 2.86
CA ILE A 98 -16.85 -2.30 4.30
C ILE A 98 -17.70 -3.37 5.03
N ASN A 99 -17.46 -4.65 4.72
CA ASN A 99 -18.20 -5.81 5.25
C ASN A 99 -18.21 -5.99 6.79
N ALA A 100 -17.48 -5.17 7.56
CA ALA A 100 -17.46 -5.22 9.03
C ALA A 100 -17.04 -3.90 9.70
N GLY A 101 -17.06 -2.78 8.97
CA GLY A 101 -16.48 -1.51 9.42
C GLY A 101 -17.52 -0.42 9.68
N THR A 102 -17.11 0.62 10.40
CA THR A 102 -17.83 1.89 10.45
C THR A 102 -17.37 2.80 9.30
N ILE A 103 -18.31 3.49 8.66
CA ILE A 103 -17.99 4.71 7.90
C ILE A 103 -18.10 5.86 8.90
N ASP A 104 -16.98 6.53 9.17
CA ASP A 104 -16.93 7.68 10.10
C ASP A 104 -17.59 7.43 11.48
N GLY A 105 -17.35 6.24 12.06
CA GLY A 105 -17.95 5.83 13.33
C GLY A 105 -19.38 5.26 13.26
N VAL A 106 -20.05 5.33 12.10
CA VAL A 106 -21.40 4.78 11.88
C VAL A 106 -21.33 3.42 11.17
N THR A 107 -21.86 2.35 11.80
CA THR A 107 -21.80 1.00 11.23
C THR A 107 -22.97 0.72 10.29
N ALA A 108 -22.79 1.01 9.00
CA ALA A 108 -23.76 0.65 7.97
C ALA A 108 -23.75 -0.88 7.72
N GLY A 109 -24.86 -1.57 8.01
CA GLY A 109 -25.04 -2.99 7.67
C GLY A 109 -24.82 -4.01 8.80
N THR A 110 -25.17 -3.70 10.05
CA THR A 110 -25.14 -4.68 11.17
C THR A 110 -26.54 -5.15 11.59
N ASN A 111 -26.61 -6.08 12.55
CA ASN A 111 -27.85 -6.47 13.23
C ASN A 111 -28.50 -5.34 14.06
N SER A 112 -27.79 -4.23 14.30
CA SER A 112 -28.33 -3.03 14.93
C SER A 112 -28.74 -2.01 13.87
N ALA A 113 -29.90 -1.37 14.07
CA ALA A 113 -30.34 -0.30 13.19
C ALA A 113 -29.35 0.88 13.21
N VAL A 114 -29.09 1.44 12.03
CA VAL A 114 -28.33 2.70 11.91
C VAL A 114 -29.24 3.82 12.41
N THR A 115 -28.82 4.52 13.47
CA THR A 115 -29.65 5.56 14.11
C THR A 115 -29.73 6.85 13.30
N GLU A 116 -28.71 7.13 12.49
CA GLU A 116 -28.70 8.22 11.50
C GLU A 116 -27.75 7.85 10.35
N LEU A 117 -28.19 8.00 9.11
CA LEU A 117 -27.37 7.85 7.90
C LEU A 117 -27.80 8.93 6.91
N GLN A 118 -26.88 9.85 6.59
CA GLN A 118 -27.14 10.91 5.61
C GLN A 118 -26.66 10.44 4.23
N VAL A 119 -27.60 10.32 3.28
CA VAL A 119 -27.38 9.77 1.93
C VAL A 119 -28.06 10.64 0.86
N ASP A 120 -27.77 11.95 0.88
CA ASP A 120 -28.16 12.93 -0.16
C ASP A 120 -29.66 12.79 -0.57
N ASN A 121 -30.07 13.08 -1.81
CA ASN A 121 -31.47 12.93 -2.27
C ASN A 121 -31.86 11.47 -2.62
N ILE A 122 -31.17 10.50 -2.02
CA ILE A 122 -30.99 9.15 -2.55
C ILE A 122 -31.58 8.15 -1.57
N ASN A 123 -32.12 7.05 -2.06
CA ASN A 123 -32.76 6.09 -1.20
C ASN A 123 -32.56 4.69 -1.82
N VAL A 124 -32.18 3.68 -1.05
CA VAL A 124 -31.26 2.64 -1.57
C VAL A 124 -31.92 1.25 -1.70
N ASN A 125 -32.01 0.70 -2.92
CA ASN A 125 -31.99 -0.76 -3.17
C ASN A 125 -31.83 -1.12 -4.67
N GLY A 126 -31.87 -2.43 -4.99
CA GLY A 126 -31.71 -2.98 -6.33
C GLY A 126 -32.87 -2.81 -7.32
N ASN A 127 -33.88 -1.97 -7.03
CA ASN A 127 -34.94 -1.64 -8.00
C ASN A 127 -35.56 -0.23 -7.82
N ALA A 128 -35.67 0.24 -6.57
CA ALA A 128 -36.07 1.59 -6.21
C ALA A 128 -35.95 1.73 -4.70
N ILE A 129 -35.13 2.64 -4.23
CA ILE A 129 -35.78 3.87 -3.80
C ILE A 129 -35.06 5.01 -4.59
N ILE A 130 -35.52 6.25 -4.51
CA ILE A 130 -35.17 7.41 -5.34
C ILE A 130 -35.48 8.67 -4.49
N SER A 131 -34.90 9.83 -4.79
CA SER A 131 -35.38 10.74 -5.83
C SER A 131 -34.22 11.34 -6.64
N SER A 132 -33.78 10.61 -7.67
CA SER A 132 -32.95 11.13 -8.76
C SER A 132 -33.83 11.98 -9.69
N ASP A 133 -34.17 13.16 -9.20
CA ASP A 133 -35.27 14.06 -9.53
C ASP A 133 -35.34 14.55 -11.00
N THR A 134 -36.47 15.06 -11.47
CA THR A 134 -36.92 16.43 -11.13
C THR A 134 -38.24 16.48 -10.34
N ASP A 135 -38.32 17.40 -9.37
CA ASP A 135 -39.46 17.72 -8.49
C ASP A 135 -39.95 16.60 -7.55
N GLY A 136 -39.06 15.73 -7.07
CA GLY A 136 -39.38 14.74 -6.04
C GLY A 136 -38.69 15.01 -4.71
N ASP A 137 -39.45 15.49 -3.72
CA ASP A 137 -38.97 15.82 -2.37
C ASP A 137 -38.98 14.62 -1.40
N ILE A 138 -37.85 14.37 -0.74
CA ILE A 138 -37.75 13.42 0.39
C ILE A 138 -37.96 14.18 1.71
N THR A 139 -39.04 13.89 2.44
CA THR A 139 -39.39 14.57 3.71
C THR A 139 -39.52 13.58 4.87
N ILE A 140 -38.95 13.95 6.04
CA ILE A 140 -38.81 13.09 7.22
C ILE A 140 -39.38 13.82 8.45
N THR A 141 -40.23 13.14 9.24
CA THR A 141 -40.93 13.66 10.44
C THR A 141 -41.20 12.54 11.46
N PRO A 142 -41.51 12.86 12.74
CA PRO A 142 -41.32 11.97 13.90
C PRO A 142 -42.02 10.60 13.89
#